data_AF-A0A521RZS0-F1
#
_entry.id   AF-A0A521RZS0-F1
#
_cell.length_a   1.000
_cell.length_b   1.000
_cell.length_c   1.000
_cell.angle_alpha   90.00
_cell.angle_beta   90.00
_cell.angle_gamma   90.00
#
_symmetry.space_group_name_H-M   'P 1'
#
loop_
_entity.id
_entity.type
_entity.pdbx_description
1 polymer ?
#
loop_
_entity_poly.entity_id
_entity_poly.type
_entity_poly.pdbx_seq_one_letter_code
_entity_poly.pdbx_strand_id
1 'polypeptide(L)'
;MQFPAVPDSYLRDFIRGCWDGDGSVYLESDGKPGASYITGSKGFLTDLVTHLVKLGLPRTNIYTSRDGRSFYIRFSGEVDCSNLFHLFYDGVPASMYLSRKFERFYRIALNWEGSRVLQGKPSLAFPKPFTRSTLAELLKISPRQVEHIMESGRIAAAIQELSHNSGSTSKEFKAGLRQLKSQVNRFLYGWDDEGWDDLD
;
A
#
# COMPACT_ATOMS: atom_id res chain seq x y z
N MET A 1 15.94 0.34 29.10
CA MET A 1 14.49 0.07 28.98
C MET A 1 14.29 -1.34 28.45
N GLN A 2 13.33 -2.09 29.00
CA GLN A 2 12.98 -3.42 28.47
C GLN A 2 11.70 -3.34 27.65
N PHE A 3 11.49 -4.32 26.78
CA PHE A 3 10.22 -4.45 26.07
C PHE A 3 9.12 -4.79 27.08
N PRO A 4 7.98 -4.08 27.08
CA PRO A 4 6.94 -4.32 28.08
C PRO A 4 6.23 -5.64 27.83
N ALA A 5 5.60 -6.20 28.87
CA ALA A 5 4.72 -7.35 28.73
C ALA A 5 3.43 -6.93 27.99
N VAL A 6 3.39 -7.18 26.68
CA VAL A 6 2.23 -6.89 25.82
C VAL A 6 1.50 -8.20 25.52
N PRO A 7 0.17 -8.28 25.71
CA PRO A 7 -0.60 -9.46 25.30
C PRO A 7 -0.45 -9.75 23.81
N ASP A 8 -0.41 -11.03 23.42
CA ASP A 8 -0.17 -11.45 22.03
C ASP A 8 -1.15 -10.81 21.03
N SER A 9 -2.41 -10.59 21.44
CA SER A 9 -3.44 -9.92 20.62
C SER A 9 -3.13 -8.47 20.28
N TYR A 10 -2.32 -7.78 21.09
CA TYR A 10 -1.94 -6.37 20.90
C TYR A 10 -0.48 -6.21 20.47
N LEU A 11 0.29 -7.29 20.39
CA LEU A 11 1.73 -7.24 20.11
C LEU A 11 2.03 -6.59 18.77
N ARG A 12 1.28 -6.96 17.71
CA ARG A 12 1.40 -6.39 16.37
C ARG A 12 1.16 -4.87 16.40
N ASP A 13 0.10 -4.44 17.08
CA ASP A 13 -0.27 -3.02 17.18
C ASP A 13 0.73 -2.21 18.00
N PHE A 14 1.24 -2.78 19.10
CA PHE A 14 2.27 -2.13 19.92
C PHE A 14 3.55 -1.87 19.11
N ILE A 15 4.06 -2.89 18.42
CA ILE A 15 5.28 -2.76 17.61
C ILE A 15 5.07 -1.77 16.46
N ARG A 16 3.90 -1.80 15.81
CA ARG A 16 3.52 -0.82 14.80
C ARG A 16 3.50 0.60 15.35
N GLY A 17 2.96 0.81 16.55
CA GLY A 17 2.99 2.10 17.23
C GLY A 17 4.42 2.62 17.47
N CYS A 18 5.33 1.74 17.92
CA CYS A 18 6.75 2.08 18.03
C CYS A 18 7.34 2.47 16.66
N TRP A 19 7.01 1.73 15.60
CA TRP A 19 7.50 1.98 14.26
C TRP A 19 6.95 3.29 13.66
N ASP A 20 5.68 3.61 13.89
CA ASP A 20 5.07 4.86 13.45
C ASP A 20 5.72 6.09 14.12
N GLY A 21 6.09 5.94 15.40
CA GLY A 21 6.84 6.93 16.17
C GLY A 21 8.27 7.11 15.64
N ASP A 22 9.12 6.10 15.84
CA ASP A 22 10.58 6.19 15.70
C ASP A 22 11.16 5.40 14.52
N GLY A 23 10.33 4.62 13.81
CA GLY A 23 10.74 3.92 12.60
C GLY A 23 11.00 4.88 11.45
N SER A 24 11.79 4.45 10.48
CA SER A 24 12.14 5.19 9.28
C SER A 24 11.98 4.29 8.07
N VAL A 25 11.52 4.87 6.96
CA VAL A 25 11.42 4.18 5.67
C VAL A 25 12.00 5.12 4.61
N TYR A 26 12.84 4.63 3.73
CA TYR A 26 13.62 5.45 2.81
C TYR A 26 14.03 4.64 1.58
N LEU A 27 14.54 5.35 0.57
CA LEU A 27 15.20 4.73 -0.57
C LEU A 27 16.70 4.84 -0.34
N GLU A 28 17.41 3.75 -0.55
CA GLU A 28 18.86 3.69 -0.59
C GLU A 28 19.37 4.43 -1.84
N SER A 29 20.68 4.69 -1.89
CA SER A 29 21.31 5.34 -3.05
C SER A 29 21.20 4.53 -4.34
N ASP A 30 21.04 3.20 -4.24
CA ASP A 30 20.81 2.31 -5.38
C ASP A 30 19.31 2.17 -5.73
N GLY A 31 18.46 2.99 -5.11
CA GLY A 31 17.01 3.01 -5.30
C GLY A 31 16.26 1.95 -4.51
N LYS A 32 16.93 0.98 -3.87
CA LYS A 32 16.24 -0.08 -3.13
C LYS A 32 15.52 0.47 -1.91
N PRO A 33 14.39 -0.14 -1.52
CA PRO A 33 13.71 0.24 -0.29
C PRO A 33 14.53 -0.17 0.93
N GLY A 34 14.54 0.71 1.93
CA GLY A 34 15.15 0.50 3.23
C GLY A 34 14.20 0.92 4.34
N ALA A 35 14.17 0.16 5.41
CA ALA A 35 13.38 0.47 6.60
C ALA A 35 14.23 0.22 7.84
N SER A 36 14.22 1.14 8.80
CA SER A 36 15.03 1.05 10.01
C SER A 36 14.27 1.50 11.24
N TYR A 37 14.66 0.97 12.39
CA TYR A 37 14.16 1.39 13.69
C TYR A 37 15.34 1.59 14.62
N ILE A 38 15.34 2.69 15.37
CA ILE A 38 16.43 3.11 16.24
C ILE A 38 15.91 3.34 17.66
N THR A 39 16.70 2.93 18.65
CA THR A 39 16.40 3.16 20.06
C THR A 39 17.68 3.28 20.87
N GLY A 40 17.63 4.00 22.00
CA GLY A 40 18.73 4.05 22.96
C GLY A 40 18.88 2.78 23.81
N SER A 41 18.01 1.78 23.64
CA SER A 41 17.95 0.61 24.53
C SER A 41 18.14 -0.72 23.79
N LYS A 42 19.31 -1.33 23.94
CA LYS A 42 19.65 -2.63 23.32
C LYS A 42 18.73 -3.77 23.76
N GLY A 43 18.35 -3.81 25.04
CA GLY A 43 17.44 -4.82 25.59
C GLY A 43 16.09 -4.80 24.88
N PHE A 44 15.42 -3.65 24.91
CA PHE A 44 14.20 -3.40 24.15
C PHE A 44 14.30 -3.83 22.69
N LEU A 45 15.37 -3.44 21.99
CA LEU A 45 15.55 -3.79 20.57
C LEU A 45 15.71 -5.29 20.33
N THR A 46 16.34 -6.00 21.27
CA THR A 46 16.57 -7.45 21.20
C THR A 46 15.26 -8.22 21.31
N ASP A 47 14.41 -7.81 22.24
CA ASP A 47 13.07 -8.39 22.42
C ASP A 47 12.16 -8.02 21.23
N LEU A 48 12.23 -6.77 20.75
CA LEU A 48 11.50 -6.33 19.56
C LEU A 48 11.82 -7.22 18.34
N VAL A 49 13.11 -7.51 18.07
CA VAL A 49 13.50 -8.43 16.99
C VAL A 49 12.93 -9.83 17.21
N THR A 50 12.95 -10.32 18.44
CA THR A 50 12.40 -11.64 18.78
C THR A 50 10.90 -11.71 18.47
N HIS A 51 10.16 -10.66 18.81
CA HIS A 51 8.73 -10.57 18.50
C HIS A 51 8.46 -10.41 17.00
N LEU A 52 9.25 -9.63 16.27
CA LEU A 52 9.15 -9.54 14.81
C LEU A 52 9.37 -10.91 14.13
N VAL A 53 10.32 -11.70 14.64
CA VAL A 53 10.54 -13.07 14.16
C VAL A 53 9.36 -13.99 14.49
N LYS A 54 8.78 -13.89 15.70
CA LYS A 54 7.56 -14.62 16.08
C LYS A 54 6.38 -14.27 15.14
N LEU A 55 6.34 -13.04 14.65
CA LEU A 55 5.33 -12.54 13.70
C LEU A 55 5.64 -12.89 12.22
N GLY A 56 6.71 -13.66 11.96
CA GLY A 56 7.00 -14.19 10.63
C GLY A 56 8.04 -13.41 9.81
N LEU A 57 8.69 -12.38 10.37
CA LEU A 57 9.79 -11.71 9.67
C LEU A 57 11.11 -12.46 9.81
N PRO A 58 12.03 -12.32 8.82
CA PRO A 58 13.36 -12.86 8.96
C PRO A 58 14.11 -12.17 10.11
N ARG A 59 14.99 -12.93 10.76
CA ARG A 59 15.85 -12.39 11.82
C ARG A 59 16.81 -11.38 11.22
N THR A 60 16.81 -10.16 11.76
CA THR A 60 17.76 -9.09 11.39
C THR A 60 18.85 -8.90 12.45
N ASN A 61 19.98 -8.36 12.02
CA ASN A 61 21.08 -8.03 12.92
C ASN A 61 20.80 -6.73 13.68
N ILE A 62 21.26 -6.67 14.93
CA ILE A 62 21.24 -5.45 15.73
C ILE A 62 22.59 -4.77 15.59
N TYR A 63 22.54 -3.53 15.13
CA TYR A 63 23.70 -2.68 14.94
C TYR A 63 23.79 -1.65 16.06
N THR A 64 25.02 -1.19 16.34
CA THR A 64 25.29 -0.11 17.28
C THR A 64 25.74 1.12 16.48
N SER A 65 25.25 2.31 16.84
CA SER A 65 25.73 3.57 16.24
C SER A 65 27.20 3.81 16.53
N ARG A 66 27.84 4.67 15.72
CA ARG A 66 29.27 4.99 15.85
C ARG A 66 29.65 5.56 17.22
N ASP A 67 28.75 6.29 17.86
CA ASP A 67 28.95 6.86 19.19
C ASP A 67 28.63 5.90 20.35
N GLY A 68 28.15 4.68 20.04
CA GLY A 68 27.80 3.67 21.04
C GLY A 68 26.51 3.94 21.83
N ARG A 69 25.75 5.00 21.50
CA ARG A 69 24.61 5.47 22.30
C ARG A 69 23.26 4.98 21.82
N SER A 70 23.19 4.46 20.60
CA SER A 70 21.95 3.97 20.01
C SER A 70 22.16 2.65 19.30
N PHE A 71 21.06 1.91 19.21
CA PHE A 71 21.00 0.60 18.59
C PHE A 71 19.92 0.65 17.52
N TYR A 72 20.16 -0.02 16.39
CA TYR A 72 19.20 -0.02 15.31
C TYR A 72 19.15 -1.37 14.60
N ILE A 73 18.00 -1.63 13.99
CA ILE A 73 17.80 -2.72 13.03
C ILE A 73 17.49 -2.14 11.67
N ARG A 74 17.74 -2.93 10.63
CA ARG A 74 17.47 -2.55 9.26
C ARG A 74 16.88 -3.73 8.49
N PHE A 75 15.84 -3.43 7.73
CA PHE A 75 15.30 -4.26 6.66
C PHE A 75 15.68 -3.60 5.35
N SER A 76 16.26 -4.37 4.44
CA SER A 76 16.77 -3.85 3.16
C SER A 76 16.23 -4.68 2.02
N GLY A 77 15.90 -4.00 0.93
CA GLY A 77 15.38 -4.66 -0.25
C GLY A 77 13.88 -4.91 -0.17
N GLU A 78 13.35 -5.25 -1.32
CA GLU A 78 11.91 -5.21 -1.61
C GLU A 78 11.13 -6.18 -0.75
N VAL A 79 11.59 -7.44 -0.67
CA VAL A 79 10.90 -8.51 0.04
C VAL A 79 10.76 -8.18 1.52
N ASP A 80 11.85 -7.78 2.17
CA ASP A 80 11.84 -7.48 3.60
C ASP A 80 11.00 -6.25 3.92
N CYS A 81 11.08 -5.20 3.10
CA CYS A 81 10.29 -3.99 3.29
C CYS A 81 8.80 -4.22 3.02
N SER A 82 8.45 -5.01 2.00
CA SER A 82 7.06 -5.41 1.69
C SER A 82 6.47 -6.26 2.83
N ASN A 83 7.20 -7.29 3.28
CA ASN A 83 6.75 -8.11 4.40
C ASN A 83 6.53 -7.28 5.69
N LEU A 84 7.42 -6.34 5.97
CA LEU A 84 7.28 -5.43 7.11
C LEU A 84 6.08 -4.48 6.95
N PHE A 85 5.83 -3.97 5.74
CA PHE A 85 4.66 -3.15 5.45
C PHE A 85 3.36 -3.93 5.69
N HIS A 86 3.24 -5.12 5.10
CA HIS A 86 2.05 -5.98 5.25
C HIS A 86 1.81 -6.38 6.71
N LEU A 87 2.87 -6.72 7.44
CA LEU A 87 2.77 -7.01 8.87
C LEU A 87 2.13 -5.86 9.65
N PHE A 88 2.48 -4.61 9.31
CA PHE A 88 1.98 -3.45 10.04
C PHE A 88 0.62 -2.97 9.57
N TYR A 89 0.32 -2.96 8.28
CA TYR A 89 -0.84 -2.21 7.80
C TYR A 89 -1.99 -3.08 7.27
N ASP A 90 -1.78 -4.37 7.03
CA ASP A 90 -2.86 -5.23 6.52
C ASP A 90 -3.95 -5.44 7.56
N GLY A 91 -5.18 -5.08 7.17
CA GLY A 91 -6.37 -5.19 8.00
C GLY A 91 -6.40 -4.23 9.19
N VAL A 92 -5.55 -3.21 9.21
CA VAL A 92 -5.51 -2.20 10.28
C VAL A 92 -6.34 -0.96 9.86
N PRO A 93 -7.30 -0.49 10.68
CA PRO A 93 -8.06 0.72 10.40
C PRO A 93 -7.17 1.97 10.29
N ALA A 94 -7.52 2.89 9.39
CA ALA A 94 -6.76 4.12 9.16
C ALA A 94 -6.62 5.01 10.41
N SER A 95 -7.56 4.92 11.35
CA SER A 95 -7.51 5.65 12.63
C SER A 95 -6.42 5.16 13.57
N MET A 96 -5.78 4.01 13.28
CA MET A 96 -4.84 3.39 14.19
C MET A 96 -3.38 3.65 13.82
N TYR A 97 -3.06 4.16 12.62
CA TYR A 97 -1.69 4.45 12.17
C TYR A 97 -1.48 5.91 11.79
N LEU A 98 -0.22 6.33 11.67
CA LEU A 98 0.11 7.66 11.17
C LEU A 98 0.11 7.68 9.63
N SER A 99 -0.83 8.39 9.00
CA SER A 99 -0.96 8.48 7.53
C SER A 99 0.35 8.86 6.83
N ARG A 100 1.10 9.82 7.42
CA ARG A 100 2.46 10.19 7.00
C ARG A 100 3.40 8.98 6.81
N LYS A 101 3.39 8.06 7.77
CA LYS A 101 4.28 6.89 7.76
C LYS A 101 3.77 5.85 6.78
N PHE A 102 2.47 5.56 6.86
CA PHE A 102 1.77 4.65 5.96
C PHE A 102 2.01 5.02 4.51
N GLU A 103 1.70 6.25 4.09
CA GLU A 103 1.84 6.69 2.69
C GLU A 103 3.28 6.60 2.18
N ARG A 104 4.26 6.96 3.01
CA ARG A 104 5.67 6.86 2.65
C ARG A 104 6.09 5.40 2.48
N PHE A 105 5.67 4.54 3.40
CA PHE A 105 5.98 3.12 3.34
C PHE A 105 5.28 2.45 2.16
N TYR A 106 3.98 2.72 1.96
CA TYR A 106 3.18 2.27 0.82
C TYR A 106 3.86 2.60 -0.52
N ARG A 107 4.28 3.86 -0.72
CA ARG A 107 5.00 4.26 -1.94
C ARG A 107 6.29 3.45 -2.14
N ILE A 108 7.03 3.20 -1.06
CA ILE A 108 8.32 2.52 -1.12
C ILE A 108 8.16 1.00 -1.26
N ALA A 109 7.12 0.39 -0.68
CA ALA A 109 6.85 -1.04 -0.83
C ALA A 109 6.24 -1.34 -2.21
N LEU A 110 5.24 -0.57 -2.65
CA LEU A 110 4.46 -0.89 -3.85
C LEU A 110 5.04 -0.38 -5.16
N ASN A 111 5.83 0.71 -5.18
CA ASN A 111 6.56 1.10 -6.39
C ASN A 111 7.49 -0.04 -6.89
N TRP A 112 7.83 -0.99 -6.01
CA TRP A 112 8.66 -2.14 -6.33
C TRP A 112 7.87 -3.43 -6.54
N GLU A 113 6.73 -3.63 -5.85
CA GLU A 113 5.78 -4.69 -6.23
C GLU A 113 5.26 -4.49 -7.67
N GLY A 114 4.98 -3.24 -8.08
CA GLY A 114 4.64 -2.91 -9.46
C GLY A 114 5.78 -3.19 -10.45
N SER A 115 7.05 -3.10 -10.01
CA SER A 115 8.22 -3.46 -10.84
C SER A 115 8.37 -4.98 -10.99
N ARG A 116 7.92 -5.78 -10.02
CA ARG A 116 7.81 -7.25 -10.13
C ARG A 116 6.65 -7.69 -11.03
N VAL A 117 5.53 -6.97 -11.02
CA VAL A 117 4.38 -7.24 -11.93
C VAL A 117 4.79 -7.06 -13.40
N LEU A 118 5.71 -6.15 -13.72
CA LEU A 118 6.26 -6.01 -15.07
C LEU A 118 7.18 -7.16 -15.52
N GLN A 119 7.59 -8.07 -14.62
CA GLN A 119 8.41 -9.23 -14.95
C GLN A 119 7.73 -10.59 -14.73
N GLY A 120 6.47 -10.65 -14.26
CA GLY A 120 5.65 -11.86 -14.44
C GLY A 120 4.59 -12.13 -13.37
N LYS A 121 3.37 -11.60 -13.56
CA LYS A 121 2.06 -12.27 -13.36
C LYS A 121 0.92 -11.28 -13.66
N PRO A 122 -0.30 -11.75 -13.97
CA PRO A 122 -1.20 -11.03 -14.86
C PRO A 122 -1.78 -9.81 -14.16
N SER A 123 -1.38 -8.61 -14.58
CA SER A 123 -2.40 -7.56 -14.62
C SER A 123 -3.51 -8.11 -15.50
N LEU A 124 -4.77 -8.00 -15.07
CA LEU A 124 -5.89 -8.16 -15.98
C LEU A 124 -5.60 -7.17 -17.12
N ALA A 125 -5.17 -7.72 -18.27
CA ALA A 125 -4.77 -6.91 -19.40
C ALA A 125 -5.88 -5.90 -19.66
N PHE A 126 -5.52 -4.63 -19.82
CA PHE A 126 -6.52 -3.60 -20.07
C PHE A 126 -7.42 -4.05 -21.23
N PRO A 127 -8.74 -4.16 -21.00
CA PRO A 127 -9.63 -4.69 -22.01
C PRO A 127 -9.66 -3.68 -23.17
N LYS A 128 -9.39 -4.17 -24.38
CA LYS A 128 -9.49 -3.34 -25.59
C LYS A 128 -10.97 -2.97 -25.80
N PRO A 129 -11.29 -1.69 -26.08
CA PRO A 129 -10.41 -0.68 -26.69
C PRO A 129 -9.68 0.24 -25.70
N PHE A 130 -9.81 0.03 -24.40
CA PHE A 130 -9.33 1.00 -23.43
C PHE A 130 -7.84 0.88 -23.16
N THR A 131 -7.15 2.02 -23.20
CA THR A 131 -5.79 2.14 -22.65
C THR A 131 -5.84 2.83 -21.29
N ARG A 132 -4.73 2.80 -20.55
CA ARG A 132 -4.61 3.49 -19.26
C ARG A 132 -4.91 4.99 -19.38
N SER A 133 -4.40 5.65 -20.41
CA SER A 133 -4.64 7.08 -20.63
C SER A 133 -6.10 7.35 -20.98
N THR A 134 -6.70 6.50 -21.83
CA THR A 134 -8.11 6.64 -22.22
C THR A 134 -9.04 6.46 -21.02
N LEU A 135 -8.76 5.50 -20.12
CA LEU A 135 -9.53 5.33 -18.89
C LEU A 135 -9.36 6.48 -17.91
N ALA A 136 -8.14 6.97 -17.74
CA ALA A 136 -7.87 8.13 -16.89
C ALA A 136 -8.70 9.35 -17.34
N GLU A 137 -8.71 9.61 -18.65
CA GLU A 137 -9.48 10.69 -19.26
C GLU A 137 -10.99 10.48 -19.11
N LEU A 138 -11.50 9.29 -19.45
CA LEU A 138 -12.92 8.96 -19.36
C LEU A 138 -13.46 9.07 -17.94
N LEU A 139 -12.70 8.59 -16.96
CA LEU A 139 -13.07 8.56 -15.55
C LEU A 139 -12.70 9.85 -14.81
N LYS A 140 -11.99 10.79 -15.45
CA LYS A 140 -11.48 12.03 -14.83
C LYS A 140 -10.63 11.77 -13.57
N ILE A 141 -9.79 10.74 -13.61
CA ILE A 141 -8.87 10.37 -12.53
C ILE A 141 -7.43 10.40 -13.01
N SER A 142 -6.47 10.44 -12.08
CA SER A 142 -5.06 10.35 -12.45
C SER A 142 -4.71 8.95 -12.97
N PRO A 143 -3.74 8.81 -13.90
CA PRO A 143 -3.27 7.52 -14.36
C PRO A 143 -2.82 6.57 -13.23
N ARG A 144 -2.35 7.11 -12.09
CA ARG A 144 -1.97 6.32 -10.90
C ARG A 144 -3.18 5.70 -10.21
N GLN A 145 -4.30 6.41 -10.15
CA GLN A 145 -5.55 5.86 -9.62
C GLN A 145 -6.13 4.77 -10.52
N VAL A 146 -5.87 4.83 -11.83
CA VAL A 146 -6.25 3.75 -12.77
C VAL A 146 -5.59 2.42 -12.39
N GLU A 147 -4.33 2.40 -11.96
CA GLU A 147 -3.68 1.15 -11.50
C GLU A 147 -4.37 0.61 -10.24
N HIS A 148 -4.61 1.48 -9.27
CA HIS A 148 -5.20 1.10 -8.01
C HIS A 148 -6.63 0.54 -8.16
N ILE A 149 -7.44 1.09 -9.08
CA ILE A 149 -8.77 0.53 -9.34
C ILE A 149 -8.74 -0.80 -10.12
N MET A 150 -7.67 -1.07 -10.88
CA MET A 150 -7.51 -2.33 -11.61
C MET A 150 -7.13 -3.50 -10.68
N GLU A 151 -6.66 -3.21 -9.47
CA GLU A 151 -6.45 -4.19 -8.40
C GLU A 151 -7.78 -4.63 -7.76
N SER A 152 -8.86 -3.85 -7.94
CA SER A 152 -10.21 -4.23 -7.52
C SER A 152 -10.87 -5.14 -8.55
N GLY A 153 -11.02 -6.42 -8.22
CA GLY A 153 -11.67 -7.40 -9.10
C GLY A 153 -13.08 -7.00 -9.55
N ARG A 154 -13.83 -6.27 -8.71
CA ARG A 154 -15.17 -5.76 -9.05
C ARG A 154 -15.11 -4.64 -10.10
N ILE A 155 -14.20 -3.68 -9.93
CA ILE A 155 -14.06 -2.55 -10.88
C ILE A 155 -13.45 -3.04 -12.19
N ALA A 156 -12.47 -3.94 -12.14
CA ALA A 156 -11.89 -4.54 -13.33
C ALA A 156 -12.94 -5.30 -14.16
N ALA A 157 -13.84 -6.04 -13.52
CA ALA A 157 -14.95 -6.72 -14.21
C ALA A 157 -15.92 -5.71 -14.86
N ALA A 158 -16.25 -4.61 -14.18
CA ALA A 158 -17.11 -3.55 -14.73
C ALA A 158 -16.47 -2.84 -15.94
N ILE A 159 -15.15 -2.60 -15.91
CA ILE A 159 -14.40 -2.06 -17.05
C ILE A 159 -14.44 -3.03 -18.23
N GLN A 160 -14.33 -4.33 -17.98
CA GLN A 160 -14.37 -5.36 -19.02
C GLN A 160 -15.77 -5.46 -19.66
N GLU A 161 -16.83 -5.39 -18.87
CA GLU A 161 -18.22 -5.35 -19.36
C GLU A 161 -18.48 -4.10 -20.21
N LEU A 162 -18.03 -2.92 -19.75
CA LEU A 162 -18.12 -1.68 -20.52
C LEU A 162 -17.37 -1.76 -21.86
N SER A 163 -16.24 -2.47 -21.87
CA SER A 163 -15.41 -2.70 -23.05
C SER A 163 -16.10 -3.58 -24.09
N HIS A 164 -16.82 -4.61 -23.65
CA HIS A 164 -17.64 -5.45 -24.55
C HIS A 164 -18.81 -4.67 -25.15
N ASN A 165 -19.34 -3.67 -24.42
CA ASN A 165 -20.45 -2.85 -24.85
C ASN A 165 -20.04 -1.58 -25.61
N SER A 166 -18.77 -1.41 -25.97
CA SER A 166 -18.28 -0.22 -26.69
C SER A 166 -18.86 -0.06 -28.11
N GLY A 167 -19.50 -1.11 -28.64
CA GLY A 167 -20.24 -1.07 -29.90
C GLY A 167 -21.76 -0.88 -29.75
N SER A 168 -22.28 -0.73 -28.52
CA SER A 168 -23.71 -0.56 -28.28
C SER A 168 -24.19 0.88 -28.50
N THR A 169 -25.50 1.11 -28.34
CA THR A 169 -26.09 2.45 -28.47
C THR A 169 -25.42 3.45 -27.52
N SER A 170 -25.28 4.70 -27.98
CA SER A 170 -24.64 5.78 -27.19
C SER A 170 -25.27 5.95 -25.80
N LYS A 171 -26.56 5.66 -25.65
CA LYS A 171 -27.29 5.77 -24.38
C LYS A 171 -26.87 4.72 -23.35
N GLU A 172 -26.75 3.45 -23.77
CA GLU A 172 -26.33 2.35 -22.90
C GLU A 172 -24.88 2.49 -22.46
N PHE A 173 -24.00 2.87 -23.39
CA PHE A 173 -22.60 3.14 -23.07
C PHE A 173 -22.44 4.27 -22.03
N LYS A 174 -23.17 5.38 -22.20
CA LYS A 174 -23.19 6.49 -21.23
C LYS A 174 -23.72 6.06 -19.87
N ALA A 175 -24.73 5.19 -19.81
CA ALA A 175 -25.26 4.66 -18.55
C ALA A 175 -24.22 3.79 -17.83
N GLY A 176 -23.58 2.86 -18.55
CA GLY A 176 -22.51 2.03 -17.99
C GLY A 176 -21.31 2.83 -17.50
N LEU A 177 -20.91 3.88 -18.26
CA LEU A 177 -19.83 4.78 -17.84
C LEU A 177 -20.16 5.55 -16.56
N ARG A 178 -21.42 6.01 -16.38
CA ARG A 178 -21.86 6.66 -15.14
C ARG A 178 -21.79 5.71 -13.95
N GLN A 179 -22.27 4.48 -14.10
CA GLN A 179 -22.20 3.48 -13.05
C GLN A 179 -20.75 3.14 -12.67
N LEU A 180 -19.87 2.99 -13.66
CA LEU A 180 -18.45 2.74 -13.42
C LEU A 180 -17.79 3.90 -12.67
N LYS A 181 -18.08 5.16 -13.03
CA LYS A 181 -17.59 6.34 -12.32
C LYS A 181 -18.01 6.35 -10.86
N SER A 182 -19.28 6.06 -10.58
CA SER A 182 -19.78 5.97 -9.20
C SER A 182 -19.06 4.89 -8.40
N GLN A 183 -18.83 3.70 -8.98
CA GLN A 183 -18.07 2.63 -8.32
C GLN A 183 -16.62 3.03 -8.03
N VAL A 184 -15.96 3.70 -8.99
CA VAL A 184 -14.59 4.19 -8.85
C VAL A 184 -14.51 5.29 -7.79
N ASN A 185 -15.44 6.24 -7.77
CA ASN A 185 -15.48 7.30 -6.77
C ASN A 185 -15.72 6.75 -5.36
N ARG A 186 -16.65 5.81 -5.21
CA ARG A 186 -16.88 5.12 -3.93
C ARG A 186 -15.62 4.37 -3.48
N PHE A 187 -14.92 3.70 -4.40
CA PHE A 187 -13.70 2.97 -4.07
C PHE A 187 -12.54 3.89 -3.69
N LEU A 188 -12.33 4.99 -4.41
CA LEU A 188 -11.20 5.89 -4.19
C LEU A 188 -11.42 6.88 -3.05
N TYR A 189 -12.66 7.33 -2.83
CA TYR A 189 -12.96 8.46 -1.97
C TYR A 189 -14.04 8.17 -0.91
N GLY A 190 -14.70 7.02 -0.98
CA GLY A 190 -15.75 6.65 -0.02
C GLY A 190 -17.03 7.49 -0.14
N TRP A 191 -17.28 8.13 -1.28
CA TRP A 191 -18.46 8.98 -1.52
C TRP A 191 -19.54 8.24 -2.33
N ASP A 192 -20.81 8.51 -2.01
CA ASP A 192 -21.97 8.14 -2.83
C ASP A 192 -22.37 9.32 -3.73
N ASP A 193 -22.54 9.02 -5.02
CA ASP A 193 -22.64 9.99 -6.12
C ASP A 193 -24.08 10.57 -6.18
N GLU A 194 -24.32 11.70 -5.52
CA GLU A 194 -25.62 12.42 -5.56
C GLU A 194 -25.60 13.74 -6.37
N GLY A 195 -24.54 14.05 -7.14
CA GLY A 195 -24.48 15.39 -7.75
C GLY A 195 -23.62 15.54 -8.99
N TRP A 196 -24.07 15.00 -10.13
CA TRP A 196 -23.48 15.29 -11.45
C TRP A 196 -24.48 15.27 -12.62
N ASP A 197 -25.78 15.53 -12.37
CA ASP A 197 -26.78 15.58 -13.45
C ASP A 197 -26.85 16.93 -14.19
N ASP A 198 -26.06 17.94 -13.81
CA ASP A 198 -25.99 19.19 -14.56
C ASP A 198 -24.56 19.42 -15.07
N LEU A 199 -24.38 19.25 -16.38
CA LEU A 199 -23.52 20.02 -17.29
C LEU A 199 -23.50 19.28 -18.64
N ASP A 200 -24.42 19.70 -19.52
CA ASP A 200 -24.52 19.34 -20.94
C ASP A 200 -23.24 19.66 -21.74
#